data_AF-A0A9W9X158-F1
#
_entry.id   AF-A0A9W9X158-F1
#
_cell.length_a   1.000
_cell.length_b   1.000
_cell.length_c   1.000
_cell.angle_alpha   90.00
_cell.angle_beta   90.00
_cell.angle_gamma   90.00
#
_symmetry.space_group_name_H-M   'P 1'
#
loop_
_entity.id
_entity.type
_entity.pdbx_description
1 polymer ?
#
loop_
_entity_poly.entity_id
_entity_poly.type
_entity_poly.pdbx_seq_one_letter_code
_entity_poly.pdbx_strand_id
1 'polypeptide(L)'
;MQLLHDSWIIFKELKLEDWANYVMGMPSVAIGLFESYHNQMGLSLYSLLQQSPCVVEVFREVTKIVKQIDRFLYFTLSHALMEFENKRPYHDLPMEAGVIAGPLKVLLDRPDRYIIQRLKVLEARYNHYKIGPDIARGRAFDVRTDFFTAVTDQSAATMAWKMTQDVLREFANLNINEIMLNGDHLRRLALKWDQLYHDTLEVATAGGLDGKLRDIAKVIIYTFPFLPSDSTSSLKLGALHDEESFLSMCHFKWNAASTTSGGEQLGWVHRCEGQSSPVPASATCRPFTSVHIPFHRRTEKGTT
;
A
#
# COMPACT_ATOMS: atom_id res chain seq x y z
N MET A 1 -17.00 -9.30 17.37
CA MET A 1 -15.57 -9.29 17.00
C MET A 1 -15.28 -10.13 15.76
N GLN A 2 -15.85 -11.33 15.60
CA GLN A 2 -15.65 -12.17 14.41
C GLN A 2 -16.11 -11.50 13.09
N LEU A 3 -17.31 -10.90 13.05
CA LEU A 3 -17.81 -10.20 11.85
C LEU A 3 -16.91 -9.05 11.37
N LEU A 4 -16.32 -8.29 12.31
CA LEU A 4 -15.38 -7.21 11.98
C LEU A 4 -14.11 -7.78 11.34
N HIS A 5 -13.54 -8.79 11.98
CA HIS A 5 -12.35 -9.48 11.49
C HIS A 5 -12.60 -10.10 10.10
N ASP A 6 -13.73 -10.77 9.90
CA ASP A 6 -14.09 -11.40 8.64
C ASP A 6 -14.32 -10.35 7.54
N SER A 7 -15.02 -9.25 7.83
CA SER A 7 -15.21 -8.14 6.87
C SER A 7 -13.87 -7.52 6.45
N TRP A 8 -12.92 -7.40 7.39
CA TRP A 8 -11.59 -6.86 7.12
C TRP A 8 -10.71 -7.80 6.30
N ILE A 9 -10.80 -9.11 6.54
CA ILE A 9 -10.13 -10.12 5.71
C ILE A 9 -10.67 -10.08 4.28
N ILE A 10 -12.00 -10.08 4.13
CA ILE A 10 -12.63 -10.02 2.80
C ILE A 10 -12.19 -8.74 2.07
N PHE A 11 -12.19 -7.58 2.75
CA PHE A 11 -11.71 -6.33 2.16
C PHE A 11 -10.28 -6.43 1.63
N LYS A 12 -9.37 -7.07 2.39
CA LYS A 12 -7.98 -7.27 1.97
C LYS A 12 -7.83 -8.20 0.79
N GLU A 13 -8.77 -9.12 0.60
CA GLU A 13 -8.79 -10.06 -0.53
C GLU A 13 -9.42 -9.47 -1.80
N LEU A 14 -10.22 -8.40 -1.68
CA LEU A 14 -10.75 -7.68 -2.84
C LEU A 14 -9.62 -7.24 -3.77
N LYS A 15 -9.87 -7.39 -5.07
CA LYS A 15 -9.02 -6.87 -6.15
C LYS A 15 -9.56 -5.55 -6.65
N LEU A 16 -8.75 -4.76 -7.36
CA LEU A 16 -9.25 -3.54 -7.99
C LEU A 16 -10.31 -3.87 -9.06
N GLU A 17 -10.17 -5.01 -9.72
CA GLU A 17 -11.15 -5.52 -10.69
C GLU A 17 -12.55 -5.65 -10.10
N ASP A 18 -12.68 -6.13 -8.86
CA ASP A 18 -13.98 -6.21 -8.18
C ASP A 18 -14.62 -4.83 -8.07
N TRP A 19 -13.82 -3.83 -7.65
CA TRP A 19 -14.27 -2.45 -7.55
C TRP A 19 -14.63 -1.84 -8.89
N ALA A 20 -13.85 -2.11 -9.93
CA ALA A 20 -14.15 -1.67 -11.29
C ALA A 20 -15.49 -2.26 -11.78
N ASN A 21 -15.71 -3.56 -11.55
CA ASN A 21 -16.96 -4.24 -11.90
C ASN A 21 -18.15 -3.63 -11.17
N TYR A 22 -18.04 -3.43 -9.86
CA TYR A 22 -19.08 -2.79 -9.04
C TYR A 22 -19.43 -1.39 -9.54
N VAL A 23 -18.43 -0.57 -9.84
CA VAL A 23 -18.62 0.79 -10.38
C VAL A 23 -19.34 0.77 -11.74
N MET A 24 -19.05 -0.23 -12.57
CA MET A 24 -19.72 -0.43 -13.86
C MET A 24 -21.13 -1.04 -13.74
N GLY A 25 -21.61 -1.27 -12.51
CA GLY A 25 -22.91 -1.90 -12.27
C GLY A 25 -22.92 -3.41 -12.54
N MET A 26 -21.75 -4.03 -12.67
CA MET A 26 -21.62 -5.48 -12.81
C MET A 26 -21.57 -6.13 -11.41
N PRO A 27 -22.23 -7.29 -11.24
CA PRO A 27 -22.20 -7.99 -9.97
C PRO A 27 -20.79 -8.51 -9.65
N SER A 28 -20.27 -8.16 -8.48
CA SER A 28 -19.10 -8.82 -7.87
C SER A 28 -19.54 -9.56 -6.62
N VAL A 29 -19.33 -10.89 -6.62
CA VAL A 29 -19.62 -11.74 -5.46
C VAL A 29 -18.80 -11.30 -4.25
N ALA A 30 -17.54 -10.92 -4.47
CA ALA A 30 -16.64 -10.53 -3.39
C ALA A 30 -17.11 -9.22 -2.72
N ILE A 31 -17.54 -8.23 -3.50
CA ILE A 31 -18.12 -7.00 -2.96
C ILE A 31 -19.46 -7.27 -2.28
N GLY A 32 -20.33 -8.09 -2.87
CA GLY A 32 -21.60 -8.45 -2.24
C GLY A 32 -21.41 -9.16 -0.89
N LEU A 33 -20.42 -10.05 -0.79
CA LEU A 33 -20.04 -10.69 0.47
C LEU A 33 -19.52 -9.66 1.48
N PHE A 34 -18.63 -8.78 1.05
CA PHE A 34 -18.09 -7.72 1.90
C PHE A 34 -19.20 -6.81 2.46
N GLU A 35 -20.10 -6.33 1.60
CA GLU A 35 -21.27 -5.53 1.98
C GLU A 35 -22.17 -6.28 2.96
N SER A 36 -22.46 -7.56 2.70
CA SER A 36 -23.27 -8.40 3.59
C SER A 36 -22.67 -8.52 4.99
N TYR A 37 -21.37 -8.82 5.10
CA TYR A 37 -20.71 -8.93 6.41
C TYR A 37 -20.66 -7.59 7.14
N HIS A 38 -20.42 -6.51 6.41
CA HIS A 38 -20.40 -5.17 6.98
C HIS A 38 -21.78 -4.76 7.52
N ASN A 39 -22.85 -5.05 6.78
CA ASN A 39 -24.22 -4.79 7.20
C ASN A 39 -24.62 -5.64 8.42
N GLN A 40 -24.27 -6.93 8.42
CA GLN A 40 -24.51 -7.80 9.58
C GLN A 40 -23.79 -7.32 10.84
N MET A 41 -22.58 -6.77 10.70
CA MET A 41 -21.86 -6.15 11.81
C MET A 41 -22.66 -4.98 12.39
N GLY A 42 -23.12 -4.05 11.56
CA GLY A 42 -23.91 -2.90 12.02
C GLY A 42 -25.23 -3.30 12.65
N LEU A 43 -25.94 -4.27 12.07
CA LEU A 43 -27.18 -4.82 12.66
C LEU A 43 -26.93 -5.47 14.02
N SER A 44 -25.82 -6.20 14.17
CA SER A 44 -25.43 -6.82 15.44
C SER A 44 -25.13 -5.76 16.52
N LEU A 45 -24.45 -4.69 16.14
CA LEU A 45 -24.16 -3.56 17.02
C LEU A 45 -25.45 -2.84 17.44
N TYR A 46 -26.35 -2.58 16.50
CA TYR A 46 -27.66 -2.00 16.79
C TYR A 46 -28.47 -2.88 17.76
N SER A 47 -28.48 -4.20 17.52
CA SER A 47 -29.17 -5.17 18.39
C SER A 47 -28.60 -5.18 19.81
N LEU A 48 -27.28 -5.05 19.95
CA LEU A 48 -26.61 -4.92 21.25
C LEU A 48 -27.07 -3.66 22.00
N LEU A 49 -27.16 -2.52 21.30
CA LEU A 49 -27.64 -1.27 21.90
C LEU A 49 -29.10 -1.38 22.38
N GLN A 50 -29.95 -2.08 21.63
CA GLN A 50 -31.33 -2.36 22.04
C GLN A 50 -31.41 -3.25 23.28
N GLN A 51 -30.60 -4.32 23.34
CA GLN A 51 -30.62 -5.28 24.44
C GLN A 51 -29.96 -4.76 25.71
N SER A 52 -29.01 -3.81 25.59
CA SER A 52 -28.22 -3.33 26.70
C SER A 52 -28.07 -1.80 26.66
N PRO A 53 -29.11 -1.03 27.05
CA PRO A 53 -29.04 0.43 27.06
C PRO A 53 -27.91 1.00 27.93
N CYS A 54 -27.44 0.25 28.93
CA CYS A 54 -26.32 0.65 29.79
C CYS A 54 -24.99 0.78 29.04
N VAL A 55 -24.83 0.17 27.87
CA VAL A 55 -23.58 0.26 27.08
C VAL A 55 -23.55 1.46 26.14
N VAL A 56 -24.64 2.21 26.02
CA VAL A 56 -24.78 3.31 25.03
C VAL A 56 -23.71 4.39 25.21
N GLU A 57 -23.46 4.82 26.45
CA GLU A 57 -22.44 5.85 26.71
C GLU A 57 -21.02 5.35 26.42
N VAL A 58 -20.72 4.10 26.77
CA VAL A 58 -19.44 3.47 26.39
C VAL A 58 -19.31 3.39 24.87
N PHE A 59 -20.38 3.00 24.18
CA PHE A 59 -20.43 2.89 22.73
C PHE A 59 -20.22 4.25 22.05
N ARG A 60 -20.80 5.33 22.60
CA ARG A 60 -20.60 6.70 22.14
C ARG A 60 -19.13 7.11 22.25
N GLU A 61 -18.48 6.82 23.38
CA GLU A 61 -17.06 7.12 23.57
C GLU A 61 -16.16 6.30 22.63
N VAL A 62 -16.44 5.00 22.47
CA VAL A 62 -15.72 4.15 21.51
C VAL A 62 -15.87 4.71 20.08
N THR A 63 -17.07 5.13 19.69
CA THR A 63 -17.33 5.72 18.36
C THR A 63 -16.49 6.99 18.14
N LYS A 64 -16.32 7.84 19.15
CA LYS A 64 -15.45 9.04 19.07
C LYS A 64 -13.98 8.67 18.88
N ILE A 65 -13.50 7.65 19.58
CA ILE A 65 -12.11 7.17 19.47
C ILE A 65 -11.86 6.56 18.09
N VAL A 66 -12.76 5.67 17.65
CA VAL A 66 -12.64 4.96 16.37
C VAL A 66 -12.63 5.91 15.18
N LYS A 67 -13.35 7.03 15.25
CA LYS A 67 -13.32 8.09 14.22
C LYS A 67 -11.91 8.50 13.78
N GLN A 68 -10.94 8.45 14.69
CA GLN A 68 -9.55 8.85 14.44
C GLN A 68 -8.65 7.71 13.95
N ILE A 69 -9.09 6.46 14.10
CA ILE A 69 -8.27 5.25 13.92
C ILE A 69 -8.70 4.47 12.70
N ASP A 70 -10.02 4.29 12.54
CA ASP A 70 -10.62 3.46 11.51
C ASP A 70 -11.94 4.08 11.05
N ARG A 71 -11.89 4.76 9.90
CA ARG A 71 -13.07 5.42 9.33
C ARG A 71 -14.14 4.41 8.92
N PHE A 72 -13.74 3.22 8.46
CA PHE A 72 -14.65 2.19 8.02
C PHE A 72 -15.50 1.65 9.18
N LEU A 73 -14.85 1.35 10.31
CA LEU A 73 -15.53 0.96 11.54
C LEU A 73 -16.35 2.11 12.13
N TYR A 74 -15.85 3.35 12.06
CA TYR A 74 -16.57 4.53 12.55
C TYR A 74 -17.94 4.68 11.89
N PHE A 75 -18.04 4.51 10.57
CA PHE A 75 -19.33 4.62 9.88
C PHE A 75 -20.34 3.59 10.37
N THR A 76 -19.93 2.32 10.51
CA THR A 76 -20.83 1.28 11.04
C THR A 76 -21.30 1.58 12.45
N LEU A 77 -20.38 1.98 13.34
CA LEU A 77 -20.69 2.31 14.73
C LEU A 77 -21.63 3.51 14.79
N SER A 78 -21.30 4.58 14.08
CA SER A 78 -22.08 5.82 14.06
C SER A 78 -23.48 5.62 13.49
N HIS A 79 -23.63 4.79 12.44
CA HIS A 79 -24.94 4.46 11.86
C HIS A 79 -25.81 3.65 12.83
N ALA A 80 -25.25 2.59 13.43
CA ALA A 80 -25.97 1.79 14.42
C ALA A 80 -26.42 2.64 15.62
N LEU A 81 -25.57 3.54 16.11
CA LEU A 81 -25.90 4.46 17.19
C LEU A 81 -26.98 5.46 16.77
N MET A 82 -26.87 6.04 15.58
CA MET A 82 -27.83 7.00 15.04
C MET A 82 -29.22 6.39 14.89
N GLU A 83 -29.34 5.20 14.30
CA GLU A 83 -30.65 4.53 14.15
C GLU A 83 -31.26 4.19 15.52
N PHE A 84 -30.42 3.75 16.48
CA PHE A 84 -30.85 3.47 17.86
C PHE A 84 -31.39 4.73 18.56
N GLU A 85 -30.63 5.83 18.52
CA GLU A 85 -31.01 7.10 19.16
C GLU A 85 -32.28 7.69 18.54
N ASN A 86 -32.42 7.56 17.22
CA ASN A 86 -33.59 8.01 16.48
C ASN A 86 -34.81 7.09 16.64
N LYS A 87 -34.68 5.97 17.36
CA LYS A 87 -35.72 4.93 17.54
C LYS A 87 -36.26 4.41 16.21
N ARG A 88 -35.38 4.28 15.23
CA ARG A 88 -35.70 3.79 13.88
C ARG A 88 -35.23 2.35 13.73
N PRO A 89 -35.91 1.54 12.89
CA PRO A 89 -35.37 0.25 12.50
C PRO A 89 -33.99 0.39 11.86
N TYR A 90 -33.11 -0.58 12.11
CA TYR A 90 -31.83 -0.61 11.41
C TYR A 90 -32.06 -0.83 9.92
N HIS A 91 -31.63 0.12 9.10
CA HIS A 91 -31.58 0.00 7.65
C HIS A 91 -30.14 -0.24 7.20
N ASP A 92 -29.98 -0.99 6.11
CA ASP A 92 -28.67 -1.29 5.54
C ASP A 92 -27.86 -0.02 5.32
N LEU A 93 -26.62 -0.02 5.80
CA LEU A 93 -25.70 1.09 5.61
C LEU A 93 -25.12 0.94 4.21
N PRO A 94 -25.29 1.94 3.31
CA PRO A 94 -24.54 1.95 2.07
C PRO A 94 -23.05 1.96 2.42
N MET A 95 -22.32 0.96 1.95
CA MET A 95 -20.87 0.87 2.13
C MET A 95 -20.23 2.22 1.77
N GLU A 96 -19.21 2.67 2.52
CA GLU A 96 -18.40 3.84 2.15
C GLU A 96 -17.48 3.49 0.95
N ALA A 97 -18.02 2.81 -0.05
CA ALA A 97 -17.41 2.51 -1.33
C ALA A 97 -16.89 3.79 -1.98
N GLY A 98 -17.47 4.95 -1.65
CA GLY A 98 -17.12 6.25 -2.21
C GLY A 98 -15.62 6.59 -2.16
N VAL A 99 -14.86 6.08 -1.17
CA VAL A 99 -13.41 6.32 -1.12
C VAL A 99 -12.64 5.59 -2.23
N ILE A 100 -13.16 4.47 -2.76
CA ILE A 100 -12.54 3.70 -3.86
C ILE A 100 -13.38 3.82 -5.14
N ALA A 101 -14.66 3.45 -5.06
CA ALA A 101 -15.62 3.47 -6.15
C ALA A 101 -15.85 4.87 -6.73
N GLY A 102 -15.82 5.92 -5.91
CA GLY A 102 -16.00 7.30 -6.39
C GLY A 102 -14.91 7.73 -7.39
N PRO A 103 -13.62 7.72 -6.98
CA PRO A 103 -12.51 7.98 -7.89
C PRO A 103 -12.46 7.05 -9.10
N LEU A 104 -12.72 5.76 -8.92
CA LEU A 104 -12.75 4.80 -10.03
C LEU A 104 -13.87 5.09 -11.03
N LYS A 105 -15.04 5.52 -10.55
CA LYS A 105 -16.15 5.93 -11.42
C LYS A 105 -15.76 7.10 -12.30
N VAL A 106 -15.14 8.12 -11.74
CA VAL A 106 -14.67 9.28 -12.52
C VAL A 106 -13.69 8.85 -13.62
N LEU A 107 -12.80 7.89 -13.33
CA LEU A 107 -11.87 7.34 -14.31
C LEU A 107 -12.58 6.51 -15.40
N LEU A 108 -13.51 5.65 -15.00
CA LEU A 108 -14.21 4.72 -15.89
C LEU A 108 -15.34 5.35 -16.71
N ASP A 109 -15.87 6.50 -16.28
CA ASP A 109 -16.89 7.26 -17.01
C ASP A 109 -16.34 7.85 -18.32
N ARG A 110 -15.01 8.04 -18.42
CA ARG A 110 -14.32 8.58 -19.61
C ARG A 110 -13.03 7.81 -19.90
N PRO A 111 -13.13 6.54 -20.35
CA PRO A 111 -11.96 5.70 -20.56
C PRO A 111 -11.14 6.21 -21.75
N ASP A 112 -9.82 6.25 -21.58
CA ASP A 112 -8.89 6.55 -22.66
C ASP A 112 -8.35 5.26 -23.31
N ARG A 113 -7.55 5.41 -24.37
CA ARG A 113 -6.93 4.26 -25.09
C ARG A 113 -5.98 3.42 -24.23
N TYR A 114 -5.59 3.90 -23.05
CA TYR A 114 -4.67 3.26 -22.13
C TYR A 114 -5.37 2.75 -20.86
N ILE A 115 -6.71 2.74 -20.82
CA ILE A 115 -7.46 2.42 -19.59
C ILE A 115 -7.09 1.06 -19.01
N ILE A 116 -6.85 0.04 -19.83
CA ILE A 116 -6.45 -1.29 -19.36
C ILE A 116 -5.07 -1.25 -18.68
N GLN A 117 -4.11 -0.54 -19.26
CA GLN A 117 -2.79 -0.36 -18.65
C GLN A 117 -2.88 0.47 -17.37
N ARG A 118 -3.67 1.56 -17.37
CA ARG A 118 -3.91 2.38 -16.17
C ARG A 118 -4.52 1.54 -15.04
N LEU A 119 -5.51 0.69 -15.33
CA LEU A 119 -6.09 -0.20 -14.31
C LEU A 119 -5.07 -1.18 -13.74
N LYS A 120 -4.11 -1.66 -14.53
CA LYS A 120 -3.00 -2.50 -14.00
C LYS A 120 -2.04 -1.72 -13.12
N VAL A 121 -1.70 -0.48 -13.48
CA VAL A 121 -0.90 0.43 -12.61
C VAL A 121 -1.63 0.65 -11.29
N LEU A 122 -2.94 0.93 -11.37
CA LEU A 122 -3.78 1.14 -10.20
C LEU A 122 -3.97 -0.13 -9.36
N GLU A 123 -3.96 -1.33 -9.94
CA GLU A 123 -4.01 -2.59 -9.18
C GLU A 123 -2.78 -2.72 -8.28
N ALA A 124 -1.58 -2.40 -8.78
CA ALA A 124 -0.36 -2.38 -7.97
C ALA A 124 -0.48 -1.37 -6.81
N ARG A 125 -0.97 -0.16 -7.10
CA ARG A 125 -1.23 0.87 -6.08
C ARG A 125 -2.26 0.43 -5.05
N TYR A 126 -3.36 -0.17 -5.51
CA TYR A 126 -4.46 -0.60 -4.67
C TYR A 126 -4.01 -1.67 -3.66
N ASN A 127 -3.11 -2.57 -4.08
CA ASN A 127 -2.52 -3.56 -3.18
C ASN A 127 -1.70 -2.93 -2.05
N HIS A 128 -1.05 -1.79 -2.28
CA HIS A 128 -0.40 -1.02 -1.21
C HIS A 128 -1.41 -0.23 -0.37
N TYR A 129 -2.39 0.40 -1.03
CA TYR A 129 -3.42 1.22 -0.38
C TYR A 129 -4.25 0.42 0.64
N LYS A 130 -4.70 -0.79 0.30
CA LYS A 130 -5.59 -1.61 1.16
C LYS A 130 -4.93 -2.13 2.44
N ILE A 131 -3.60 -2.09 2.52
CA ILE A 131 -2.83 -2.45 3.73
C ILE A 131 -2.20 -1.23 4.41
N GLY A 132 -2.27 -0.05 3.78
CA GLY A 132 -1.62 1.16 4.22
C GLY A 132 -2.45 1.99 5.20
N PRO A 133 -1.84 3.04 5.80
CA PRO A 133 -2.54 3.95 6.70
C PRO A 133 -3.60 4.82 6.00
N ASP A 134 -3.60 4.88 4.67
CA ASP A 134 -4.50 5.76 3.91
C ASP A 134 -5.95 5.28 3.94
N ILE A 135 -6.19 3.97 3.80
CA ILE A 135 -7.54 3.43 3.95
C ILE A 135 -8.06 3.59 5.40
N ALA A 136 -7.21 3.36 6.40
CA ALA A 136 -7.58 3.51 7.81
C ALA A 136 -7.98 4.96 8.15
N ARG A 137 -7.27 5.93 7.55
CA ARG A 137 -7.58 7.37 7.63
C ARG A 137 -8.74 7.79 6.71
N GLY A 138 -9.26 6.88 5.90
CA GLY A 138 -10.32 7.13 4.93
C GLY A 138 -9.94 8.15 3.86
N ARG A 139 -8.68 8.16 3.45
CA ARG A 139 -8.24 8.93 2.29
C ARG A 139 -8.74 8.22 1.03
N ALA A 140 -9.28 9.01 0.11
CA ALA A 140 -9.75 8.49 -1.18
C ALA A 140 -8.60 7.84 -1.94
N PHE A 141 -8.90 6.76 -2.64
CA PHE A 141 -7.96 6.06 -3.51
C PHE A 141 -7.53 6.97 -4.66
N ASP A 142 -6.21 7.16 -4.80
CA ASP A 142 -5.66 8.02 -5.84
C ASP A 142 -5.59 7.29 -7.18
N VAL A 143 -6.46 7.69 -8.11
CA VAL A 143 -6.53 7.15 -9.47
C VAL A 143 -5.64 7.87 -10.48
N ARG A 144 -4.89 8.90 -10.05
CA ARG A 144 -4.00 9.65 -10.95
C ARG A 144 -2.84 8.79 -11.42
N THR A 145 -2.56 8.82 -12.70
CA THR A 145 -1.54 8.00 -13.35
C THR A 145 -0.60 8.88 -14.17
N ASP A 146 -0.19 10.00 -13.58
CA ASP A 146 0.62 11.04 -14.24
C ASP A 146 2.00 10.51 -14.63
N PHE A 147 2.65 9.76 -13.74
CA PHE A 147 3.94 9.13 -14.05
C PHE A 147 3.82 8.12 -15.20
N PHE A 148 2.82 7.25 -15.18
CA PHE A 148 2.53 6.34 -16.29
C PHE A 148 2.32 7.10 -17.62
N THR A 149 1.55 8.19 -17.57
CA THR A 149 1.29 9.03 -18.75
C THR A 149 2.60 9.65 -19.27
N ALA A 150 3.42 10.19 -18.36
CA ALA A 150 4.71 10.78 -18.70
C ALA A 150 5.68 9.74 -19.30
N VAL A 151 5.80 8.55 -18.69
CA VAL A 151 6.60 7.45 -19.24
C VAL A 151 6.04 7.02 -20.59
N THR A 152 4.73 6.99 -20.79
CA THR A 152 4.13 6.58 -22.09
C THR A 152 4.43 7.59 -23.19
N ASP A 153 4.26 8.89 -22.91
CA ASP A 153 4.22 9.92 -23.96
C ASP A 153 5.58 10.58 -24.22
N GLN A 154 6.49 10.62 -23.24
CA GLN A 154 7.76 11.35 -23.37
C GLN A 154 8.91 10.43 -23.78
N SER A 155 9.99 10.97 -24.37
CA SER A 155 11.19 10.17 -24.65
C SER A 155 11.91 9.80 -23.34
N ALA A 156 12.70 8.73 -23.38
CA ALA A 156 13.50 8.31 -22.24
C ALA A 156 14.46 9.42 -21.76
N ALA A 157 15.06 10.15 -22.70
CA ALA A 157 15.94 11.27 -22.38
C ALA A 157 15.21 12.44 -21.71
N THR A 158 14.02 12.80 -22.19
CA THR A 158 13.22 13.87 -21.56
C THR A 158 12.77 13.49 -20.15
N MET A 159 12.36 12.23 -19.94
CA MET A 159 11.99 11.72 -18.62
C MET A 159 13.19 11.73 -17.67
N ALA A 160 14.32 11.16 -18.09
CA ALA A 160 15.55 11.15 -17.31
C ALA A 160 15.98 12.56 -16.90
N TRP A 161 16.00 13.51 -17.85
CA TRP A 161 16.31 14.90 -17.57
C TRP A 161 15.37 15.52 -16.54
N LYS A 162 14.05 15.35 -16.68
CA LYS A 162 13.07 15.88 -15.71
C LYS A 162 13.26 15.30 -14.32
N MET A 163 13.39 13.98 -14.22
CA MET A 163 13.64 13.29 -12.96
C MET A 163 14.90 13.82 -12.28
N THR A 164 16.00 13.99 -13.03
CA THR A 164 17.23 14.54 -12.46
C THR A 164 17.07 15.99 -12.04
N GLN A 165 16.42 16.84 -12.85
CA GLN A 165 16.20 18.25 -12.49
C GLN A 165 15.32 18.41 -11.24
N ASP A 166 14.31 17.56 -11.06
CA ASP A 166 13.45 17.59 -9.88
C ASP A 166 14.21 17.18 -8.61
N VAL A 167 15.13 16.22 -8.71
CA VAL A 167 16.00 15.79 -7.61
C VAL A 167 17.06 16.87 -7.31
N LEU A 168 17.77 17.38 -8.32
CA LEU A 168 18.80 18.41 -8.16
C LEU A 168 18.25 19.68 -7.52
N ARG A 169 17.01 20.07 -7.85
CA ARG A 169 16.35 21.24 -7.25
C ARG A 169 16.14 21.08 -5.75
N GLU A 170 15.75 19.89 -5.29
CA GLU A 170 15.62 19.62 -3.86
C GLU A 170 16.99 19.53 -3.17
N PHE A 171 17.96 18.89 -3.83
CA PHE A 171 19.34 18.80 -3.33
C PHE A 171 20.00 20.17 -3.18
N ALA A 172 19.77 21.11 -4.11
CA ALA A 172 20.32 22.46 -4.05
C ALA A 172 19.87 23.24 -2.81
N ASN A 173 18.75 22.85 -2.20
CA ASN A 173 18.24 23.47 -0.98
C ASN A 173 18.75 22.79 0.30
N LEU A 174 19.52 21.70 0.20
CA LEU A 174 20.11 21.03 1.36
C LEU A 174 21.34 21.79 1.85
N ASN A 175 21.41 21.96 3.17
CA ASN A 175 22.61 22.42 3.85
C ASN A 175 22.95 21.48 5.02
N ILE A 176 24.11 21.66 5.63
CA ILE A 176 24.60 20.77 6.70
C ILE A 176 23.63 20.72 7.89
N ASN A 177 22.97 21.83 8.22
CA ASN A 177 22.00 21.88 9.32
C ASN A 177 20.74 21.09 8.99
N GLU A 178 20.23 21.19 7.76
CA GLU A 178 19.09 20.39 7.27
C GLU A 178 19.42 18.88 7.30
N ILE A 179 20.67 18.49 7.05
CA ILE A 179 21.08 17.08 7.12
C ILE A 179 21.19 16.62 8.56
N MET A 180 21.85 17.38 9.42
CA MET A 180 22.11 17.00 10.82
C MET A 180 20.84 16.99 11.68
N LEU A 181 19.85 17.83 11.36
CA LEU A 181 18.63 17.99 12.16
C LEU A 181 17.40 17.33 11.53
N ASN A 182 17.56 16.52 10.48
CA ASN A 182 16.44 15.96 9.70
C ASN A 182 15.45 17.05 9.26
N GLY A 183 16.00 18.11 8.66
CA GLY A 183 15.27 19.27 8.19
C GLY A 183 14.22 18.95 7.13
N ASP A 184 13.36 19.92 6.88
CA ASP A 184 12.21 19.76 6.00
C ASP A 184 12.58 19.43 4.56
N HIS A 185 13.72 19.94 4.07
CA HIS A 185 14.19 19.66 2.71
C HIS A 185 14.62 18.20 2.55
N LEU A 186 15.33 17.66 3.55
CA LEU A 186 15.73 16.25 3.54
C LEU A 186 14.51 15.33 3.59
N ARG A 187 13.53 15.66 4.43
CA ARG A 187 12.26 14.93 4.50
C ARG A 187 11.48 14.99 3.17
N ARG A 188 11.42 16.15 2.52
CA ARG A 188 10.78 16.29 1.19
C ARG A 188 11.48 15.45 0.13
N LEU A 189 12.81 15.45 0.13
CA LEU A 189 13.60 14.63 -0.79
C LEU A 189 13.31 13.13 -0.59
N ALA A 190 13.29 12.66 0.66
CA ALA A 190 12.95 11.28 0.99
C ALA A 190 11.54 10.91 0.49
N LEU A 191 10.53 11.76 0.76
CA LEU A 191 9.16 11.54 0.28
C LEU A 191 9.05 11.49 -1.24
N LYS A 192 9.77 12.36 -1.97
CA LYS A 192 9.80 12.32 -3.43
C LYS A 192 10.47 11.05 -3.95
N TRP A 193 11.53 10.60 -3.29
CA TRP A 193 12.23 9.37 -3.65
C TRP A 193 11.34 8.14 -3.45
N ASP A 194 10.66 8.05 -2.31
CA ASP A 194 9.69 6.99 -2.02
C ASP A 194 8.54 7.00 -3.04
N GLN A 195 8.01 8.18 -3.38
CA GLN A 195 6.96 8.31 -4.40
C GLN A 195 7.45 7.82 -5.77
N LEU A 196 8.64 8.24 -6.20
CA LEU A 196 9.20 7.83 -7.48
C LEU A 196 9.44 6.30 -7.54
N TYR A 197 9.88 5.71 -6.43
CA TYR A 197 10.00 4.26 -6.33
C TYR A 197 8.66 3.57 -6.55
N HIS A 198 7.63 4.00 -5.82
CA HIS A 198 6.29 3.43 -5.95
C HIS A 198 5.73 3.61 -7.37
N ASP A 199 5.84 4.81 -7.94
CA ASP A 199 5.40 5.10 -9.31
C ASP A 199 6.10 4.20 -10.35
N THR A 200 7.41 3.98 -10.17
CA THR A 200 8.20 3.10 -11.04
C THR A 200 7.78 1.64 -10.90
N LEU A 201 7.58 1.17 -9.68
CA LEU A 201 7.13 -0.19 -9.38
C LEU A 201 5.72 -0.45 -9.95
N GLU A 202 4.80 0.50 -9.81
CA GLU A 202 3.45 0.41 -10.35
C GLU A 202 3.47 0.30 -11.89
N VAL A 203 4.27 1.12 -12.57
CA VAL A 203 4.42 1.06 -14.04
C VAL A 203 5.10 -0.22 -14.50
N ALA A 204 6.14 -0.68 -13.80
CA ALA A 204 6.81 -1.94 -14.11
C ALA A 204 5.85 -3.14 -13.95
N THR A 205 5.06 -3.16 -12.88
CA THR A 205 4.08 -4.23 -12.61
C THR A 205 2.97 -4.26 -13.66
N ALA A 206 2.56 -3.10 -14.20
CA ALA A 206 1.56 -3.02 -15.25
C ALA A 206 2.03 -3.65 -16.58
N GLY A 207 3.34 -3.70 -16.80
CA GLY A 207 4.00 -4.30 -17.95
C GLY A 207 3.89 -3.47 -19.23
N GLY A 208 4.77 -3.76 -20.19
CA GLY A 208 4.73 -3.16 -21.54
C GLY A 208 5.50 -1.84 -21.67
N LEU A 209 6.07 -1.32 -20.57
CA LEU A 209 6.96 -0.16 -20.55
C LEU A 209 8.35 -0.48 -20.01
N ASP A 210 8.66 -1.76 -19.77
CA ASP A 210 9.92 -2.23 -19.16
C ASP A 210 11.16 -1.76 -19.94
N GLY A 211 11.10 -1.85 -21.28
CA GLY A 211 12.18 -1.36 -22.14
C GLY A 211 12.41 0.14 -21.97
N LYS A 212 11.32 0.92 -21.86
CA LYS A 212 11.38 2.36 -21.71
C LYS A 212 11.89 2.79 -20.34
N LEU A 213 11.50 2.08 -19.28
CA LEU A 213 12.05 2.28 -17.94
C LEU A 213 13.56 1.98 -17.90
N ARG A 214 14.01 0.90 -18.56
CA ARG A 214 15.45 0.60 -18.69
C ARG A 214 16.19 1.69 -19.46
N ASP A 215 15.62 2.21 -20.55
CA ASP A 215 16.23 3.28 -21.32
C ASP A 215 16.33 4.57 -20.51
N ILE A 216 15.31 4.91 -19.71
CA ILE A 216 15.36 6.06 -18.79
C ILE A 216 16.50 5.87 -17.78
N ALA A 217 16.59 4.70 -17.14
CA ALA A 217 17.64 4.41 -16.17
C ALA A 217 19.04 4.54 -16.80
N LYS A 218 19.24 3.99 -18.00
CA LYS A 218 20.49 4.13 -18.76
C LYS A 218 20.83 5.59 -19.00
N VAL A 219 19.88 6.41 -19.47
CA VAL A 219 20.15 7.84 -19.70
C VAL A 219 20.55 8.54 -18.40
N ILE A 220 19.89 8.25 -17.27
CA ILE A 220 20.26 8.84 -15.97
C ILE A 220 21.72 8.48 -15.62
N ILE A 221 22.10 7.20 -15.74
CA ILE A 221 23.44 6.70 -15.43
C ILE A 221 24.51 7.36 -16.32
N TYR A 222 24.27 7.42 -17.64
CA TYR A 222 25.26 7.96 -18.59
C TYR A 222 25.34 9.49 -18.60
N THR A 223 24.27 10.21 -18.24
CA THR A 223 24.25 11.68 -18.23
C THR A 223 24.92 12.26 -16.99
N PHE A 224 25.03 11.47 -15.90
CA PHE A 224 25.58 11.94 -14.62
C PHE A 224 26.66 10.99 -14.06
N PRO A 225 27.86 10.92 -14.67
CA PRO A 225 28.99 10.16 -14.12
C PRO A 225 29.64 10.80 -12.87
N PHE A 226 29.05 11.85 -12.27
CA PHE A 226 29.63 12.62 -11.17
C PHE A 226 29.51 11.93 -9.82
N LEU A 227 30.15 10.76 -9.68
CA LEU A 227 30.69 10.29 -8.41
C LEU A 227 32.09 9.74 -8.68
N PRO A 228 33.16 10.48 -8.34
CA PRO A 228 34.52 9.96 -8.47
C PRO A 228 34.67 8.71 -7.59
N SER A 229 35.18 7.62 -8.18
CA SER A 229 35.39 6.31 -7.54
C SER A 229 36.32 6.33 -6.32
N ASP A 230 37.05 7.43 -6.09
CA ASP A 230 38.24 7.45 -5.24
C ASP A 230 38.06 8.15 -3.88
N SER A 231 36.82 8.46 -3.48
CA SER A 231 36.58 9.06 -2.17
C SER A 231 36.26 7.99 -1.12
N THR A 232 37.25 7.64 -0.30
CA THR A 232 37.19 6.71 0.84
C THR A 232 36.31 7.17 2.01
N SER A 233 35.29 8.00 1.76
CA SER A 233 34.35 8.52 2.75
C SER A 233 32.94 7.96 2.51
N SER A 234 32.68 6.76 3.04
CA SER A 234 31.42 6.19 3.57
C SER A 234 30.01 6.56 3.06
N LEU A 235 29.80 7.26 1.95
CA LEU A 235 28.52 7.37 1.24
C LEU A 235 28.70 6.83 -0.17
N LYS A 236 28.82 5.51 -0.27
CA LYS A 236 28.83 4.81 -1.55
C LYS A 236 27.46 4.94 -2.21
N LEU A 237 27.25 6.02 -2.98
CA LEU A 237 26.29 6.04 -4.10
C LEU A 237 26.79 5.16 -5.29
N GLY A 238 27.52 4.07 -5.01
CA GLY A 238 28.04 3.13 -6.01
C GLY A 238 26.98 2.18 -6.58
N ALA A 239 25.69 2.41 -6.29
CA ALA A 239 24.57 1.57 -6.71
C ALA A 239 24.00 1.92 -8.10
N LEU A 240 24.65 2.81 -8.86
CA LEU A 240 24.17 3.23 -10.18
C LEU A 240 24.80 2.46 -11.35
N HIS A 241 25.73 1.54 -11.09
CA HIS A 241 26.52 0.90 -12.16
C HIS A 241 25.96 -0.43 -12.69
N ASP A 242 24.85 -0.92 -12.15
CA ASP A 242 24.26 -2.20 -12.57
C ASP A 242 22.71 -2.11 -12.66
N GLU A 243 22.15 -2.84 -13.61
CA GLU A 243 20.72 -2.82 -13.97
C GLU A 243 19.85 -3.43 -12.85
N GLU A 244 20.41 -4.40 -12.11
CA GLU A 244 19.83 -4.87 -10.83
C GLU A 244 19.94 -3.84 -9.71
N SER A 245 20.93 -2.94 -9.77
CA SER A 245 21.17 -1.96 -8.71
C SER A 245 20.21 -0.77 -8.76
N PHE A 246 19.65 -0.39 -9.93
CA PHE A 246 18.57 0.61 -9.99
C PHE A 246 17.26 0.06 -9.38
N LEU A 247 16.92 -1.21 -9.65
CA LEU A 247 15.79 -1.90 -9.01
C LEU A 247 16.07 -2.20 -7.52
N SER A 248 17.31 -2.52 -7.16
CA SER A 248 17.77 -2.70 -5.77
C SER A 248 17.82 -1.38 -4.97
N MET A 249 18.08 -0.24 -5.64
CA MET A 249 18.06 1.11 -5.08
C MET A 249 16.63 1.59 -4.83
N CYS A 250 15.73 1.29 -5.76
CA CYS A 250 14.29 1.33 -5.56
C CYS A 250 13.88 0.47 -4.33
N HIS A 251 14.53 -0.68 -4.11
CA HIS A 251 14.39 -1.51 -2.91
C HIS A 251 15.10 -0.99 -1.64
N PHE A 252 15.92 0.07 -1.70
CA PHE A 252 16.71 0.55 -0.56
C PHE A 252 15.84 1.35 0.41
N LYS A 253 15.19 0.61 1.31
CA LYS A 253 14.42 1.14 2.44
C LYS A 253 15.34 1.98 3.32
N TRP A 254 15.18 3.31 3.31
CA TRP A 254 15.90 4.22 4.19
C TRP A 254 15.42 4.03 5.64
N ASN A 255 16.08 3.15 6.39
CA ASN A 255 15.91 3.05 7.84
C ASN A 255 16.61 4.25 8.51
N ALA A 256 15.96 5.41 8.50
CA ALA A 256 16.22 6.47 9.46
C ALA A 256 14.91 6.99 10.05
N ALA A 257 14.18 6.08 10.69
CA ALA A 257 13.12 6.44 11.62
C ALA A 257 12.99 5.32 12.65
N SER A 258 13.86 5.34 13.68
CA SER A 258 13.55 4.88 15.06
C SER A 258 14.83 4.60 15.87
N THR A 259 15.56 5.64 16.22
CA THR A 259 16.34 5.61 17.47
C THR A 259 16.18 6.92 18.20
N THR A 260 14.96 7.17 18.72
CA THR A 260 14.78 7.64 20.10
C THR A 260 13.32 7.56 20.53
N SER A 261 13.13 7.11 21.77
CA SER A 261 11.93 7.09 22.63
C SER A 261 10.87 5.98 22.41
N GLY A 262 11.17 4.80 22.96
CA GLY A 262 10.34 4.14 23.98
C GLY A 262 9.07 3.39 23.56
N GLY A 263 9.11 2.06 23.69
CA GLY A 263 7.94 1.23 24.01
C GLY A 263 7.58 0.12 23.02
N GLU A 264 8.04 -1.09 23.35
CA GLU A 264 7.54 -2.41 22.94
C GLU A 264 7.99 -3.03 21.61
N GLN A 265 8.66 -4.18 21.80
CA GLN A 265 9.27 -5.08 20.83
C GLN A 265 8.23 -6.00 20.18
N LEU A 266 8.33 -6.22 18.87
CA LEU A 266 8.16 -7.55 18.28
C LEU A 266 9.23 -7.73 17.20
N GLY A 267 10.18 -8.62 17.48
CA GLY A 267 11.41 -8.79 16.71
C GLY A 267 11.27 -9.63 15.46
N TRP A 268 12.13 -9.34 14.49
CA TRP A 268 12.63 -10.30 13.50
C TRP A 268 14.14 -10.11 13.39
N VAL A 269 14.87 -11.12 13.88
CA VAL A 269 16.33 -11.23 13.77
C VAL A 269 16.62 -11.97 12.47
N HIS A 270 17.30 -11.33 11.52
CA HIS A 270 18.06 -12.05 10.50
C HIS A 270 19.55 -11.80 10.70
N ARG A 271 20.22 -12.88 11.10
CA ARG A 271 21.67 -13.02 11.24
C ARG A 271 22.28 -13.16 9.84
N CYS A 272 23.14 -12.24 9.43
CA CYS A 272 24.03 -12.42 8.29
C CYS A 272 25.39 -12.90 8.79
N GLU A 273 25.73 -14.16 8.53
CA GLU A 273 27.12 -14.63 8.50
C GLU A 273 27.47 -14.87 7.03
N GLY A 274 28.49 -14.15 6.54
CA GLY A 274 29.08 -14.39 5.25
C GLY A 274 30.25 -15.36 5.35
N GLN A 275 30.42 -16.23 4.35
CA GLN A 275 31.72 -16.70 3.88
C GLN A 275 31.62 -17.37 2.49
N SER A 276 32.11 -16.61 1.50
CA SER A 276 32.92 -16.96 0.32
C SER A 276 33.18 -18.43 -0.08
N SER A 277 32.70 -18.84 -1.28
CA SER A 277 33.51 -19.28 -2.45
C SER A 277 32.64 -19.87 -3.60
N PRO A 278 33.14 -19.95 -4.86
CA PRO A 278 32.31 -20.04 -6.07
C PRO A 278 32.26 -21.44 -6.75
N VAL A 279 31.47 -21.53 -7.84
CA VAL A 279 31.47 -22.53 -8.98
C VAL A 279 30.33 -23.60 -8.92
N PRO A 280 29.73 -24.07 -10.05
CA PRO A 280 29.23 -23.41 -11.28
C PRO A 280 27.79 -23.85 -11.69
N ALA A 281 27.36 -23.39 -12.87
CA ALA A 281 26.11 -23.64 -13.57
C ALA A 281 25.64 -25.11 -13.68
N SER A 282 24.38 -25.36 -13.31
CA SER A 282 23.37 -26.21 -13.98
C SER A 282 22.38 -26.76 -12.94
N ALA A 283 21.18 -26.18 -12.85
CA ALA A 283 20.04 -26.87 -12.25
C ALA A 283 18.72 -26.23 -12.70
N THR A 284 18.08 -26.97 -13.57
CA THR A 284 16.70 -26.89 -14.05
C THR A 284 15.69 -26.57 -12.94
N CYS A 285 14.88 -25.53 -13.15
CA CYS A 285 13.69 -25.25 -12.33
C CYS A 285 12.66 -26.38 -12.47
N ARG A 286 12.29 -27.00 -11.35
CA ARG A 286 11.03 -27.77 -11.21
C ARG A 286 10.13 -27.07 -10.18
N PRO A 287 8.80 -27.05 -10.39
CA PRO A 287 7.87 -26.35 -9.51
C PRO A 287 7.65 -27.12 -8.20
N PHE A 288 7.54 -26.37 -7.09
CA PHE A 288 7.25 -26.90 -5.75
C PHE A 288 5.88 -27.57 -5.70
N THR A 289 5.86 -28.85 -5.36
CA THR A 289 4.69 -29.61 -4.95
C THR A 289 4.30 -29.28 -3.50
N SER A 290 3.00 -29.07 -3.29
CA SER A 290 2.31 -28.97 -2.00
C SER A 290 2.72 -30.06 -1.02
N VAL A 291 3.12 -29.68 0.19
CA VAL A 291 3.32 -30.61 1.32
C VAL A 291 2.19 -30.41 2.32
N HIS A 292 1.29 -31.38 2.35
CA HIS A 292 0.30 -31.60 3.41
C HIS A 292 1.03 -32.02 4.70
N ILE A 293 0.81 -31.30 5.81
CA ILE A 293 1.19 -31.77 7.15
C ILE A 293 -0.09 -32.17 7.91
N PRO A 294 -0.24 -33.42 8.35
CA PRO A 294 -1.41 -33.86 9.12
C PRO A 294 -1.29 -33.45 10.59
N PHE A 295 -2.35 -32.85 11.14
CA PHE A 295 -2.48 -32.55 12.56
C PHE A 295 -2.85 -33.83 13.33
N HIS A 296 -1.93 -34.34 14.16
CA HIS A 296 -2.24 -35.38 15.15
C HIS A 296 -2.93 -34.74 16.36
N ARG A 297 -4.19 -35.15 16.57
CA ARG A 297 -5.04 -34.82 17.72
C ARG A 297 -4.56 -35.62 18.95
N ARG A 298 -3.99 -34.95 19.96
CA ARG A 298 -3.70 -35.58 21.26
C ARG A 298 -4.97 -35.48 22.12
N THR A 299 -5.58 -36.63 22.40
CA THR A 299 -6.69 -36.79 23.32
C THR A 299 -6.16 -36.85 24.75
N GLU A 300 -6.54 -35.90 25.59
CA GLU A 300 -6.46 -36.06 27.03
C GLU A 300 -7.59 -36.98 27.49
N LYS A 301 -7.21 -38.10 28.11
CA LYS A 301 -8.12 -39.00 28.81
C LYS A 301 -8.31 -38.46 30.23
N GLY A 302 -9.56 -38.15 30.57
CA GLY A 302 -10.03 -38.07 31.95
C GLY A 302 -10.69 -39.40 32.35
N THR A 303 -10.22 -39.96 33.47
CA THR A 303 -10.82 -40.99 34.36
C THR A 303 -9.84 -41.03 35.54
N THR A 304 -10.18 -40.80 36.80
CA THR A 304 -11.42 -40.88 37.59
C THR A 304 -11.32 -39.88 38.74
#